data_AF-A0A957BVP1-F1
#
_entry.id   AF-A0A957BVP1-F1
#
_cell.length_a   1.000
_cell.length_b   1.000
_cell.length_c   1.000
_cell.angle_alpha   90.00
_cell.angle_beta   90.00
_cell.angle_gamma   90.00
#
_symmetry.space_group_name_H-M   'P 1'
#
loop_
_entity.id
_entity.type
_entity.pdbx_description
1 polymer ?
#
loop_
_entity_poly.entity_id
_entity_poly.type
_entity_poly.pdbx_seq_one_letter_code
_entity_poly.pdbx_strand_id
1 'polypeptide(L)'
;MKSVSRIMMMLVAIVVLALPFSVASAQTNTRSVTWTEDQVNNSYRVTNPWRRSVTDVSVDLQAGQVVISSTQTYRRATYQVEAIYEPSISNGRIYWTLTSASANGEPASQDLINQINASISTSWRNYVRQQAGTGRVQGIVITDADITVTYSVGR
;
A
#
# COMPACT_ATOMS: atom_id res chain seq x y z
N MET A 1 51.21 -21.00 47.07
CA MET A 1 50.35 -19.80 46.94
C MET A 1 50.54 -19.09 45.57
N LYS A 2 50.48 -19.81 44.43
CA LYS A 2 50.65 -19.22 43.07
C LYS A 2 49.40 -19.33 42.18
N SER A 3 48.32 -19.92 42.69
CA SER A 3 47.10 -20.26 41.95
C SER A 3 46.01 -19.18 41.98
N VAL A 4 46.06 -18.22 42.93
CA VAL A 4 45.03 -17.18 43.10
C VAL A 4 45.13 -16.08 42.02
N SER A 5 46.34 -15.78 41.55
CA SER A 5 46.58 -14.75 40.51
C SER A 5 46.02 -15.12 39.13
N ARG A 6 45.93 -16.43 38.80
CA ARG A 6 45.41 -16.89 37.50
C ARG A 6 43.88 -16.87 37.42
N ILE A 7 43.19 -17.10 38.55
CA ILE A 7 41.72 -17.06 38.62
C ILE A 7 41.22 -15.62 38.50
N MET A 8 41.94 -14.66 39.10
CA MET A 8 41.57 -13.25 39.06
C MET A 8 41.79 -12.61 37.68
N MET A 9 42.77 -13.08 36.91
CA MET A 9 43.02 -12.61 35.54
C MET A 9 41.96 -13.12 34.53
N MET A 10 41.39 -14.31 34.78
CA MET A 10 40.35 -14.88 33.92
C MET A 10 38.98 -14.20 34.13
N LEU A 11 38.71 -13.69 35.34
CA LEU A 11 37.47 -12.98 35.67
C LEU A 11 37.41 -11.57 35.06
N VAL A 12 38.56 -10.89 34.94
CA VAL A 12 38.64 -9.59 34.24
C VAL A 12 38.43 -9.73 32.73
N ALA A 13 38.83 -10.85 32.13
CA ALA A 13 38.63 -11.11 30.70
C ALA A 13 37.16 -11.34 30.32
N ILE A 14 36.32 -11.86 31.23
CA ILE A 14 34.90 -12.12 30.98
C ILE A 14 34.06 -10.85 31.11
N VAL A 15 34.45 -9.90 31.97
CA VAL A 15 33.71 -8.64 32.16
C VAL A 15 33.89 -7.67 30.97
N VAL A 16 35.01 -7.73 30.24
CA VAL A 16 35.24 -6.89 29.04
C VAL A 16 34.46 -7.38 27.81
N LEU A 17 33.94 -8.62 27.81
CA LEU A 17 33.10 -9.18 26.74
C LEU A 17 31.60 -8.84 26.88
N ALA A 18 31.20 -8.18 27.97
CA ALA A 18 29.84 -7.70 28.20
C ALA A 18 29.65 -6.22 27.82
N LEU A 19 30.43 -5.71 26.85
CA LEU A 19 30.13 -4.42 26.26
C LEU A 19 28.80 -4.55 25.49
N PRO A 20 27.78 -3.74 25.81
CA PRO A 20 26.57 -3.70 25.00
C PRO A 20 26.99 -3.25 23.61
N PHE A 21 26.98 -4.18 22.65
CA PHE A 21 26.95 -3.82 21.25
C PHE A 21 25.64 -3.09 21.03
N SER A 22 25.68 -1.76 21.17
CA SER A 22 24.66 -0.87 20.65
C SER A 22 24.63 -1.12 19.15
N VAL A 23 23.77 -2.05 18.72
CA VAL A 23 23.45 -2.22 17.31
C VAL A 23 23.00 -0.84 16.85
N ALA A 24 23.85 -0.20 16.05
CA ALA A 24 23.51 1.06 15.42
C ALA A 24 22.30 0.78 14.53
N SER A 25 21.11 1.07 15.04
CA SER A 25 19.88 1.02 14.27
C SER A 25 20.10 1.93 13.08
N ALA A 26 20.24 1.36 11.88
CA ALA A 26 20.32 2.15 10.66
C ALA A 26 19.06 3.01 10.61
N GLN A 27 19.23 4.32 10.86
CA GLN A 27 18.13 5.27 10.83
C GLN A 27 17.57 5.25 9.41
N THR A 28 16.45 4.54 9.26
CA THR A 28 15.74 4.44 8.00
C THR A 28 15.02 5.76 7.83
N ASN A 29 15.41 6.54 6.83
CA ASN A 29 14.72 7.79 6.52
C ASN A 29 13.31 7.47 6.02
N THR A 30 12.33 7.60 6.91
CA THR A 30 10.92 7.44 6.59
C THR A 30 10.32 8.77 6.16
N ARG A 31 9.51 8.75 5.11
CA ARG A 31 8.67 9.88 4.68
C ARG A 31 7.23 9.42 4.64
N SER A 32 6.32 10.36 4.88
CA SER A 32 4.89 10.15 4.70
C SER A 32 4.35 11.14 3.69
N VAL A 33 3.41 10.69 2.87
CA VAL A 33 2.62 11.55 1.99
C VAL A 33 1.16 11.25 2.27
N THR A 34 0.38 12.32 2.40
CA THR A 34 -1.06 12.27 2.66
C THR A 34 -1.78 12.92 1.50
N TRP A 35 -2.84 12.27 1.02
CA TRP A 35 -3.75 12.82 0.02
C TRP A 35 -5.16 12.84 0.60
N THR A 36 -5.85 13.98 0.46
CA THR A 36 -7.26 14.08 0.83
C THR A 36 -8.14 13.51 -0.28
N GLU A 37 -9.38 13.14 0.07
CA GLU A 37 -10.38 12.71 -0.91
C GLU A 37 -10.56 13.73 -2.04
N ASP A 38 -10.68 15.02 -1.71
CA ASP A 38 -10.77 16.10 -2.70
C ASP A 38 -9.58 16.12 -3.66
N GLN A 39 -8.35 15.88 -3.17
CA GLN A 39 -7.16 15.83 -4.03
C GLN A 39 -7.20 14.62 -4.97
N VAL A 40 -7.71 13.48 -4.49
CA VAL A 40 -7.89 12.28 -5.31
C VAL A 40 -8.95 12.51 -6.39
N ASN A 41 -10.11 13.06 -6.01
CA ASN A 41 -11.20 13.36 -6.94
C ASN A 41 -10.84 14.42 -7.98
N ASN A 42 -10.00 15.38 -7.64
CA ASN A 42 -9.47 16.38 -8.58
C ASN A 42 -8.30 15.88 -9.44
N SER A 43 -7.83 14.64 -9.23
CA SER A 43 -6.74 14.09 -10.02
C SER A 43 -7.16 13.90 -11.49
N TYR A 44 -6.21 14.03 -12.42
CA TYR A 44 -6.47 13.89 -13.86
C TYR A 44 -7.08 12.53 -14.24
N ARG A 45 -6.76 11.47 -13.48
CA ARG A 45 -7.28 10.13 -13.75
C ARG A 45 -8.76 9.98 -13.42
N VAL A 46 -9.26 10.75 -12.47
CA VAL A 46 -10.68 10.78 -12.07
C VAL A 46 -11.45 11.76 -12.96
N THR A 47 -10.94 12.97 -13.12
CA THR A 47 -11.60 14.03 -13.91
C THR A 47 -11.57 13.81 -15.42
N ASN A 48 -10.58 13.08 -15.94
CA ASN A 48 -10.50 12.71 -17.36
C ASN A 48 -10.21 11.21 -17.55
N PRO A 49 -11.24 10.36 -17.43
CA PRO A 49 -11.10 8.91 -17.59
C PRO A 49 -10.56 8.56 -18.99
N TRP A 50 -9.62 7.61 -19.04
CA TRP A 50 -8.99 7.19 -20.30
C TRP A 50 -10.00 6.68 -21.34
N ARG A 51 -11.09 6.06 -20.87
CA ARG A 51 -12.17 5.54 -21.72
C ARG A 51 -13.32 6.54 -21.72
N ARG A 52 -13.70 7.01 -22.91
CA ARG A 52 -14.88 7.89 -23.09
C ARG A 52 -16.21 7.27 -22.66
N SER A 53 -16.26 5.95 -22.54
CA SER A 53 -17.42 5.22 -22.02
C SER A 53 -17.57 5.36 -20.51
N VAL A 54 -16.56 5.87 -19.80
CA VAL A 54 -16.56 6.01 -18.35
C VAL A 54 -16.68 7.50 -18.03
N THR A 55 -17.72 7.87 -17.30
CA THR A 55 -17.98 9.24 -16.83
C THR A 55 -18.29 9.23 -15.34
N ASP A 56 -18.37 10.42 -14.74
CA ASP A 56 -18.82 10.62 -13.35
C ASP A 56 -18.04 9.74 -12.35
N VAL A 57 -16.73 9.62 -12.55
CA VAL A 57 -15.88 8.87 -11.63
C VAL A 57 -15.77 9.67 -10.34
N SER A 58 -16.05 9.03 -9.21
CA SER A 58 -15.80 9.56 -7.88
C SER A 58 -15.12 8.51 -7.02
N VAL A 59 -14.33 8.99 -6.07
CA VAL A 59 -13.65 8.21 -5.06
C VAL A 59 -14.17 8.67 -3.70
N ASP A 60 -14.65 7.73 -2.92
CA ASP A 60 -15.08 7.90 -1.54
C ASP A 60 -14.12 7.11 -0.64
N LEU A 61 -13.44 7.81 0.26
CA LEU A 61 -12.49 7.20 1.21
C LEU A 61 -13.26 6.79 2.46
N GLN A 62 -13.11 5.53 2.85
CA GLN A 62 -13.71 4.98 4.07
C GLN A 62 -12.61 4.31 4.89
N ALA A 63 -12.76 4.27 6.21
CA ALA A 63 -11.76 3.65 7.08
C ALA A 63 -11.32 2.25 6.59
N GLY A 64 -10.08 2.14 6.12
CA GLY A 64 -9.48 0.89 5.60
C GLY A 64 -9.78 0.52 4.16
N GLN A 65 -10.64 1.25 3.43
CA GLN A 65 -11.03 0.90 2.06
C GLN A 65 -11.27 2.12 1.16
N VAL A 66 -11.31 1.88 -0.14
CA VAL A 66 -11.62 2.91 -1.15
C VAL A 66 -12.82 2.45 -1.96
N VAL A 67 -13.86 3.27 -2.00
CA VAL A 67 -15.04 3.04 -2.83
C VAL A 67 -14.93 3.91 -4.08
N ILE A 68 -14.97 3.28 -5.25
CA ILE A 68 -14.90 3.96 -6.54
C ILE A 68 -16.25 3.79 -7.23
N SER A 69 -16.89 4.90 -7.53
CA SER A 69 -18.15 4.95 -8.27
C SER A 69 -17.92 5.53 -9.66
N SER A 70 -18.66 5.04 -10.66
CA SER A 70 -18.57 5.55 -12.03
C SER A 70 -19.80 5.19 -12.86
N THR A 71 -20.13 6.03 -13.83
CA THR A 71 -21.09 5.71 -14.88
C THR A 71 -20.37 5.06 -16.07
N GLN A 72 -20.78 3.86 -16.47
CA GLN A 72 -20.24 3.17 -17.65
C GLN A 72 -21.30 3.03 -18.75
N THR A 73 -21.09 3.75 -19.86
CA THR A 73 -21.99 3.76 -21.02
C THR A 73 -21.45 2.88 -22.15
N TYR A 74 -22.22 1.85 -22.49
CA TYR A 74 -22.00 0.97 -23.63
C TYR A 74 -23.05 1.24 -24.72
N ARG A 75 -22.89 0.63 -25.90
CA ARG A 75 -23.74 0.88 -27.08
C ARG A 75 -25.25 0.77 -26.83
N ARG A 76 -25.68 -0.05 -25.86
CA ARG A 76 -27.11 -0.36 -25.61
C ARG A 76 -27.51 -0.25 -24.14
N ALA A 77 -26.60 0.15 -23.26
CA ALA A 77 -26.84 0.14 -21.82
C ALA A 77 -25.89 1.08 -21.10
N THR A 78 -26.37 1.66 -20.01
CA THR A 78 -25.58 2.44 -19.07
C THR A 78 -25.69 1.78 -17.71
N TYR A 79 -24.56 1.63 -17.03
CA TYR A 79 -24.48 1.02 -15.71
C TYR A 79 -23.85 2.00 -14.74
N GLN A 80 -24.44 2.13 -13.56
CA GLN A 80 -23.79 2.70 -12.40
C GLN A 80 -22.95 1.61 -11.76
N VAL A 81 -21.64 1.80 -11.71
CA VAL A 81 -20.69 0.80 -11.21
C VAL A 81 -20.07 1.31 -9.93
N GLU A 82 -20.09 0.48 -8.90
CA GLU A 82 -19.41 0.71 -7.63
C GLU A 82 -18.40 -0.41 -7.40
N ALA A 83 -17.20 -0.06 -6.94
CA ALA A 83 -16.13 -1.02 -6.67
C ALA A 83 -15.41 -0.65 -5.36
N ILE A 84 -15.28 -1.63 -4.47
CA ILE A 84 -14.64 -1.47 -3.17
C ILE A 84 -13.27 -2.15 -3.20
N TYR A 85 -12.24 -1.39 -2.86
CA TYR A 85 -10.86 -1.86 -2.83
C TYR A 85 -10.26 -1.74 -1.43
N GLU A 86 -9.57 -2.80 -1.01
CA GLU A 86 -8.77 -2.79 0.21
C GLU A 86 -7.27 -2.80 -0.14
N PRO A 87 -6.46 -1.93 0.49
CA PRO A 87 -5.03 -1.95 0.32
C PRO A 87 -4.39 -3.05 1.17
N SER A 88 -3.31 -3.63 0.65
CA SER A 88 -2.39 -4.46 1.42
C SER A 88 -0.95 -4.13 1.04
N ILE A 89 -0.01 -4.33 1.97
CA ILE A 89 1.42 -4.11 1.70
C ILE A 89 2.11 -5.46 1.59
N SER A 90 2.80 -5.67 0.48
CA SER A 90 3.66 -6.84 0.29
C SER A 90 4.95 -6.43 -0.41
N ASN A 91 6.10 -6.90 0.11
CA ASN A 91 7.42 -6.59 -0.43
C ASN A 91 7.70 -5.08 -0.63
N GLY A 92 7.19 -4.24 0.28
CA GLY A 92 7.37 -2.80 0.23
C GLY A 92 6.53 -2.08 -0.84
N ARG A 93 5.41 -2.67 -1.27
CA ARG A 93 4.51 -2.13 -2.30
C ARG A 93 3.06 -2.26 -1.86
N ILE A 94 2.24 -1.29 -2.29
CA ILE A 94 0.79 -1.35 -2.09
C ILE A 94 0.19 -2.22 -3.19
N TYR A 95 -0.71 -3.12 -2.79
CA TYR A 95 -1.57 -3.92 -3.65
C TYR A 95 -3.02 -3.58 -3.29
N TRP A 96 -3.83 -3.35 -4.31
CA TRP A 96 -5.25 -3.10 -4.16
C TRP A 96 -6.00 -4.37 -4.55
N THR A 97 -6.82 -4.87 -3.63
CA THR A 97 -7.68 -6.04 -3.86
C THR A 97 -9.11 -5.55 -3.98
N LEU A 98 -9.75 -5.86 -5.10
CA LEU A 98 -11.19 -5.67 -5.26
C LEU A 98 -11.90 -6.66 -4.33
N THR A 99 -12.62 -6.15 -3.33
CA THR A 99 -13.36 -6.98 -2.36
C THR A 99 -14.83 -7.11 -2.76
N SER A 100 -15.41 -6.05 -3.34
CA SER A 100 -16.78 -6.04 -3.84
C SER A 100 -16.87 -5.19 -5.10
N ALA A 101 -17.80 -5.55 -5.98
CA ALA A 101 -18.21 -4.70 -7.10
C ALA A 101 -19.71 -4.89 -7.34
N SER A 102 -20.39 -3.84 -7.79
CA SER A 102 -21.79 -3.92 -8.21
C SER A 102 -22.03 -3.13 -9.50
N ALA A 103 -23.07 -3.51 -10.24
CA ALA A 103 -23.57 -2.78 -11.39
C ALA A 103 -25.08 -2.58 -11.24
N ASN A 104 -25.53 -1.33 -11.18
CA ASN A 104 -26.91 -0.96 -10.87
C ASN A 104 -27.44 -1.59 -9.57
N GLY A 105 -26.57 -1.73 -8.55
CA GLY A 105 -26.89 -2.36 -7.26
C GLY A 105 -26.82 -3.88 -7.25
N GLU A 106 -26.67 -4.53 -8.41
CA GLU A 106 -26.50 -5.98 -8.48
C GLU A 106 -25.03 -6.36 -8.22
N PRO A 107 -24.72 -7.18 -7.20
CA PRO A 107 -23.35 -7.55 -6.88
C PRO A 107 -22.74 -8.44 -7.97
N ALA A 108 -21.46 -8.22 -8.25
CA ALA A 108 -20.68 -9.08 -9.11
C ALA A 108 -20.48 -10.46 -8.46
N SER A 109 -20.40 -11.50 -9.30
CA SER A 109 -20.07 -12.83 -8.81
C SER A 109 -18.62 -12.88 -8.27
N GLN A 110 -18.39 -13.75 -7.29
CA GLN A 110 -17.05 -13.92 -6.72
C GLN A 110 -16.03 -14.36 -7.78
N ASP A 111 -16.44 -15.20 -8.74
CA ASP A 111 -15.57 -15.62 -9.85
C ASP A 111 -15.13 -14.45 -10.72
N LEU A 112 -16.04 -13.50 -10.99
CA LEU A 112 -15.70 -12.30 -11.74
C LEU A 112 -14.74 -11.39 -10.95
N ILE A 113 -14.98 -11.21 -9.65
CA ILE A 113 -14.07 -10.46 -8.76
C ILE A 113 -12.68 -11.11 -8.76
N ASN A 114 -12.60 -12.44 -8.66
CA ASN A 114 -11.34 -13.17 -8.70
C ASN A 114 -10.61 -12.99 -10.04
N GLN A 115 -11.32 -13.04 -11.17
CA GLN A 115 -10.76 -12.78 -12.49
C GLN A 115 -10.23 -11.35 -12.63
N ILE A 116 -10.98 -10.36 -12.12
CA ILE A 116 -10.56 -8.96 -12.12
C ILE A 116 -9.27 -8.81 -11.31
N ASN A 117 -9.21 -9.33 -10.08
CA ASN A 117 -8.02 -9.30 -9.24
C ASN A 117 -6.79 -9.95 -9.92
N ALA A 118 -6.98 -11.09 -10.59
CA ALA A 118 -5.90 -11.74 -11.35
C ALA A 118 -5.37 -10.84 -12.49
N SER A 119 -6.27 -10.16 -13.21
CA SER A 119 -5.93 -9.26 -14.32
C SER A 119 -5.24 -7.97 -13.85
N ILE A 120 -5.73 -7.37 -12.76
CA ILE A 120 -5.18 -6.15 -12.15
C ILE A 120 -3.80 -6.45 -11.58
N SER A 121 -3.63 -7.56 -10.85
CA SER A 121 -2.33 -7.97 -10.30
C SER A 121 -1.26 -8.10 -11.39
N THR A 122 -1.62 -8.64 -12.55
CA THR A 122 -0.72 -8.76 -13.70
C THR A 122 -0.35 -7.39 -14.28
N SER A 123 -1.33 -6.51 -14.45
CA SER A 123 -1.14 -5.15 -14.97
C SER A 123 -0.29 -4.30 -14.03
N TRP A 124 -0.59 -4.38 -12.73
CA TRP A 124 0.15 -3.70 -11.66
C TRP A 124 1.60 -4.15 -11.63
N ARG A 125 1.87 -5.46 -11.66
CA ARG A 125 3.23 -6.01 -11.71
C ARG A 125 4.05 -5.42 -12.86
N ASN A 126 3.46 -5.30 -14.05
CA ASN A 126 4.13 -4.76 -15.23
C ASN A 126 4.41 -3.26 -15.12
N TYR A 127 3.43 -2.48 -14.66
CA TYR A 127 3.59 -1.04 -14.42
C TYR A 127 4.65 -0.76 -13.35
N VAL A 128 4.56 -1.46 -12.23
CA VAL A 128 5.50 -1.38 -11.11
C VAL A 128 6.93 -1.68 -11.55
N ARG A 129 7.14 -2.70 -12.38
CA ARG A 129 8.46 -3.04 -12.93
C ARG A 129 9.08 -1.87 -13.72
N GLN A 130 8.26 -1.02 -14.35
CA GLN A 130 8.71 0.10 -15.16
C GLN A 130 8.90 1.40 -14.37
N GLN A 131 8.20 1.57 -13.25
CA GLN A 131 8.08 2.85 -12.55
C GLN A 131 8.69 2.86 -11.13
N ALA A 132 9.09 1.71 -10.59
CA ALA A 132 9.59 1.65 -9.23
C ALA A 132 10.95 2.38 -9.09
N GLY A 133 10.91 3.65 -8.71
CA GLY A 133 12.01 4.38 -8.12
C GLY A 133 12.42 3.82 -6.75
N THR A 134 13.40 4.44 -6.12
CA THR A 134 14.05 3.96 -4.88
C THR A 134 13.22 4.24 -3.63
N GLY A 135 12.56 3.20 -3.10
CA GLY A 135 11.93 3.22 -1.78
C GLY A 135 11.12 1.95 -1.48
N ARG A 136 10.65 1.81 -0.24
CA ARG A 136 9.76 0.70 0.17
C ARG A 136 8.63 1.25 1.03
N VAL A 137 7.39 0.97 0.63
CA VAL A 137 6.19 1.29 1.42
C VAL A 137 6.22 0.47 2.71
N GLN A 138 6.00 1.14 3.83
CA GLN A 138 5.98 0.56 5.17
C GLN A 138 4.58 0.58 5.78
N GLY A 139 3.77 1.59 5.42
CA GLY A 139 2.43 1.77 5.97
C GLY A 139 1.50 2.42 4.97
N ILE A 140 0.23 2.06 5.06
CA ILE A 140 -0.90 2.72 4.41
C ILE A 140 -2.02 2.80 5.45
N VAL A 141 -2.55 4.00 5.61
CA VAL A 141 -3.70 4.27 6.48
C VAL A 141 -4.72 5.01 5.63
N ILE A 142 -5.96 4.55 5.67
CA ILE A 142 -7.09 5.20 5.01
C ILE A 142 -8.10 5.53 6.08
N THR A 143 -8.47 6.81 6.17
CA THR A 143 -9.54 7.34 7.01
C THR A 143 -10.72 7.71 6.13
N ASP A 144 -11.77 8.28 6.73
CA ASP A 144 -12.95 8.77 5.99
C ASP A 144 -12.67 10.06 5.19
N ALA A 145 -11.43 10.58 5.18
CA ALA A 145 -11.09 11.84 4.51
C ALA A 145 -9.74 11.82 3.81
N ASP A 146 -8.83 10.94 4.21
CA ASP A 146 -7.47 10.90 3.67
C ASP A 146 -6.88 9.50 3.55
N ILE A 147 -5.87 9.43 2.68
CA ILE A 147 -4.98 8.27 2.53
C ILE A 147 -3.56 8.74 2.82
N THR A 148 -2.93 8.11 3.83
CA THR A 148 -1.54 8.37 4.21
C THR A 148 -0.68 7.15 3.89
N VAL A 149 0.38 7.36 3.11
CA VAL A 149 1.36 6.32 2.76
C VAL A 149 2.73 6.69 3.34
N THR A 150 3.28 5.77 4.14
CA THR A 150 4.61 5.88 4.73
C THR A 150 5.58 4.99 3.98
N TYR A 151 6.75 5.51 3.62
CA TYR A 151 7.77 4.77 2.89
C TYR A 151 9.19 5.12 3.34
N SER A 152 10.11 4.15 3.25
CA SER A 152 11.54 4.38 3.41
C SER A 152 12.16 4.87 2.11
N VAL A 153 13.01 5.89 2.18
CA VAL A 153 13.82 6.35 1.05
C VAL A 153 15.15 5.58 1.07
N GLY A 154 15.47 4.90 -0.04
CA GLY A 154 16.82 4.32 -0.22
C GLY A 154 17.83 5.45 -0.33
N ARG A 155 18.93 5.39 0.43
CA ARG A 155 20.04 6.34 0.32
C ARG A 155 20.67 6.31 -1.07
#